data_AF-A0A3B7M2J6-F1
#
_entry.id   AF-A0A3B7M2J6-F1
#
_cell.length_a   1.000
_cell.length_b   1.000
_cell.length_c   1.000
_cell.angle_alpha   90.00
_cell.angle_beta   90.00
_cell.angle_gamma   90.00
#
_symmetry.space_group_name_H-M   'P 1'
#
loop_
_entity.id
_entity.type
_entity.pdbx_description
1 polymer ?
#
loop_
_entity_poly.entity_id
_entity_poly.type
_entity_poly.pdbx_seq_one_letter_code
_entity_poly.pdbx_strand_id
1 'polypeptide(L)' 'MKITRIDAANLIQGHTGGAMAKAYAAVEKALISEALIMCRGNQSEAALVLGISRSTIRKRINEIQGAN' A
#
# COMPACT_ATOMS: atom_id res chain seq x y z
N MET A 1 -5.48 -7.53 4.20
CA MET A 1 -4.23 -8.31 4.07
C MET A 1 -3.48 -8.18 5.39
N LYS A 2 -3.36 -9.26 6.18
CA LYS A 2 -2.66 -9.23 7.47
C LYS A 2 -1.17 -9.45 7.20
N ILE A 3 -0.32 -8.45 7.45
CA ILE A 3 1.12 -8.69 7.54
C ILE A 3 1.31 -9.47 8.84
N THR A 4 1.64 -10.76 8.76
CA THR A 4 1.94 -11.54 9.95
C THR A 4 3.42 -11.36 10.31
N ARG A 5 3.78 -11.49 11.59
CA ARG A 5 5.19 -11.39 12.04
C ARG A 5 6.13 -12.35 11.29
N ILE A 6 5.58 -13.43 10.73
CA ILE A 6 6.30 -14.46 9.95
C ILE A 6 6.80 -13.87 8.61
N ASP A 7 6.05 -13.01 7.96
CA ASP A 7 6.39 -12.47 6.63
C ASP A 7 7.58 -11.50 6.68
N ALA A 8 7.67 -10.71 7.75
CA ALA A 8 8.76 -9.76 7.96
C ALA A 8 10.10 -10.46 8.23
N ALA A 9 10.10 -11.53 9.02
CA ALA A 9 11.31 -12.31 9.30
C ALA A 9 11.86 -12.96 8.02
N ASN A 10 10.99 -13.54 7.20
CA ASN A 10 11.36 -14.16 5.92
C ASN A 10 11.96 -13.12 4.94
N LEU A 11 11.41 -11.90 4.91
CA LEU A 11 11.92 -10.81 4.08
C LEU A 11 13.34 -10.38 4.43
N ILE A 12 13.67 -10.37 5.72
CA ILE A 12 14.99 -9.96 6.23
C ILE A 12 16.01 -11.08 6.04
N GLN A 13 15.63 -12.33 6.38
CA GLN A 13 16.51 -13.50 6.28
C GLN A 13 16.98 -13.80 4.87
N GLY A 14 16.23 -13.38 3.85
CA GLY A 14 16.65 -13.52 2.45
C GLY A 14 17.83 -12.62 2.04
N HIS A 15 18.25 -11.65 2.86
CA HIS A 15 19.37 -10.72 2.60
C HIS A 15 19.39 -10.08 1.19
N THR A 16 18.24 -9.95 0.55
CA THR A 16 18.12 -9.46 -0.84
C THR A 16 18.20 -7.94 -0.98
N GLY A 17 18.32 -7.20 0.13
CA GLY A 17 18.24 -5.73 0.16
C GLY A 17 16.85 -5.14 -0.09
N GLY A 18 15.89 -5.92 -0.60
CA GLY A 18 14.55 -5.47 -0.97
C GLY A 18 13.52 -5.44 0.18
N ALA A 19 13.91 -5.79 1.41
CA ALA A 19 12.98 -5.91 2.53
C ALA A 19 12.24 -4.60 2.84
N MET A 20 12.97 -3.48 2.85
CA MET A 20 12.38 -2.15 3.08
C MET A 20 11.35 -1.79 2.01
N ALA A 21 11.67 -1.95 0.73
CA ALA A 21 10.76 -1.63 -0.37
C ALA A 21 9.46 -2.45 -0.29
N LYS A 22 9.55 -3.75 0.03
CA LYS A 22 8.39 -4.62 0.19
C LYS A 22 7.54 -4.25 1.42
N ALA A 23 8.19 -3.89 2.53
CA ALA A 23 7.47 -3.41 3.72
C ALA A 23 6.72 -2.10 3.43
N TYR A 24 7.38 -1.15 2.74
CA TYR A 24 6.74 0.09 2.30
C TYR A 24 5.54 -0.18 1.40
N ALA A 25 5.68 -1.04 0.39
CA ALA A 25 4.57 -1.37 -0.51
C ALA A 25 3.38 -2.00 0.22
N ALA A 26 3.63 -2.87 1.21
CA ALA A 26 2.58 -3.50 1.99
C ALA A 26 1.83 -2.49 2.88
N VAL A 27 2.57 -1.57 3.52
CA VAL A 27 1.99 -0.48 4.32
C VAL A 27 1.22 0.50 3.42
N GLU A 28 1.80 0.91 2.29
CA GLU A 28 1.16 1.81 1.32
C GLU A 28 -0.17 1.24 0.82
N LYS A 29 -0.20 -0.06 0.46
CA LYS A 29 -1.43 -0.76 0.07
C LYS A 29 -2.49 -0.76 1.16
N ALA A 30 -2.10 -0.99 2.42
CA ALA A 30 -3.03 -0.96 3.54
C ALA A 30 -3.60 0.44 3.76
N LEU A 31 -2.76 1.48 3.78
CA LEU A 31 -3.18 2.86 3.97
C LEU A 31 -4.14 3.35 2.89
N ILE A 32 -3.86 3.04 1.62
CA ILE A 32 -4.74 3.41 0.50
C ILE A 32 -6.09 2.70 0.62
N SER A 33 -6.11 1.41 0.98
CA SER A 33 -7.35 0.66 1.17
C SER A 33 -8.20 1.24 2.29
N GLU A 34 -7.62 1.54 3.45
CA GLU A 34 -8.34 2.13 4.58
C GLU A 34 -8.85 3.54 4.27
N ALA A 35 -8.05 4.37 3.60
CA ALA A 35 -8.48 5.70 3.15
C ALA A 35 -9.65 5.62 2.16
N LEU A 36 -9.63 4.67 1.22
CA LEU A 36 -10.74 4.46 0.30
C LEU A 36 -12.00 3.97 1.02
N ILE A 37 -11.89 3.07 1.99
CA ILE A 37 -13.03 2.61 2.79
C ILE A 37 -13.64 3.79 3.55
N MET A 38 -12.79 4.55 4.26
CA MET A 38 -13.21 5.73 5.02
C MET A 38 -13.91 6.77 4.15
N CYS A 39 -13.39 7.02 2.94
CA CYS A 39 -13.96 7.97 1.99
C CYS A 39 -14.99 7.35 1.02
N ARG A 40 -15.50 6.14 1.32
CA ARG A 40 -16.52 5.44 0.50
C ARG A 40 -16.17 5.31 -0.99
N GLY A 41 -14.89 5.09 -1.28
CA GLY A 41 -14.35 4.95 -2.63
C GLY A 41 -14.00 6.28 -3.32
N ASN A 42 -14.21 7.43 -2.68
CA ASN A 42 -13.85 8.73 -3.25
C ASN A 42 -12.33 8.91 -3.26
N GLN A 43 -11.73 8.70 -4.43
CA GLN A 43 -10.28 8.80 -4.63
C GLN A 43 -9.72 10.20 -4.37
N SER A 44 -10.48 11.25 -4.68
CA SER A 44 -10.01 12.63 -4.47
C SER A 44 -9.94 12.95 -2.98
N GLU A 45 -10.93 12.52 -2.21
CA GLU A 45 -10.97 12.71 -0.77
C GLU A 45 -9.95 11.82 -0.05
N ALA A 46 -9.79 10.56 -0.46
CA ALA A 46 -8.73 9.69 0.03
C ALA A 46 -7.33 10.27 -0.24
N ALA A 47 -7.13 10.94 -1.38
CA ALA A 47 -5.87 11.60 -1.70
C ALA A 47 -5.59 12.80 -0.78
N LEU A 48 -6.63 13.58 -0.44
CA LEU A 48 -6.52 14.67 0.53
C LEU A 48 -6.17 14.14 1.93
N VAL A 49 -6.83 13.08 2.39
CA VAL A 49 -6.55 12.43 3.68
C VAL A 49 -5.10 11.96 3.76
N LEU A 50 -4.58 11.35 2.69
CA LEU A 50 -3.22 10.83 2.64
C LEU A 50 -2.17 11.89 2.30
N GLY A 51 -2.57 13.13 2.02
CA GLY A 51 -1.65 14.21 1.67
C GLY A 51 -0.89 13.99 0.35
N ILE A 52 -1.50 13.26 -0.60
CA ILE A 52 -0.91 12.95 -1.91
C ILE A 52 -1.80 13.43 -3.05
N SER A 53 -1.25 13.47 -4.27
CA SER A 53 -2.03 13.82 -5.44
C SER A 53 -3.03 12.71 -5.82
N ARG A 54 -4.17 13.08 -6.40
CA ARG A 54 -5.14 12.12 -6.97
C ARG A 54 -4.50 11.25 -8.06
N SER A 55 -3.58 11.80 -8.87
CA SER A 55 -2.88 11.02 -9.90
C SER A 55 -1.97 9.95 -9.28
N THR A 56 -1.33 10.24 -8.14
CA THR A 56 -0.59 9.25 -7.35
C THR A 56 -1.53 8.15 -6.85
N ILE A 57 -2.66 8.50 -6.22
CA ILE A 57 -3.59 7.49 -5.69
C ILE A 57 -4.11 6.58 -6.81
N ARG A 58 -4.48 7.14 -7.96
CA ARG A 58 -4.98 6.39 -9.11
C ARG A 58 -3.92 5.44 -9.66
N LYS A 59 -2.67 5.89 -9.78
CA LYS A 59 -1.54 5.04 -10.18
C LYS A 59 -1.38 3.86 -9.23
N ARG A 60 -1.39 4.12 -7.91
CA ARG A 60 -1.25 3.07 -6.89
C ARG A 60 -2.41 2.08 -6.88
N ILE A 61 -3.65 2.55 -7.03
CA ILE A 61 -4.82 1.67 -7.14
C ILE A 61 -4.67 0.72 -8.33
N ASN A 62 -4.25 1.23 -9.49
CA ASN A 62 -4.02 0.40 -10.68
C ASN A 62 -2.90 -0.63 -10.44
N GLU A 63 -1.80 -0.25 -9.78
CA GLU A 63 -0.72 -1.16 -9.42
C GLU A 63 -1.20 -2.26 -8.45
N ILE A 64 -2.09 -1.92 -7.51
CA ILE A 64 -2.66 -2.86 -6.55
C ILE A 64 -3.67 -3.82 -7.20
N GLN A 65 -4.47 -3.34 -8.15
CA GLN A 65 -5.53 -4.11 -8.83
C GLN A 65 -5.02 -4.92 -10.04
N GLY A 66 -3.97 -4.43 -10.72
CA GLY A 66 -3.34 -5.09 -11.87
C GLY A 66 -2.29 -6.15 -11.50
N ALA A 67 -2.10 -6.42 -10.21
CA ALA A 67 -1.22 -7.48 -9.71
C ALA A 67 -1.93 -8.84 -9.53
N ASN A 68 -2.97 -9.09 -10.34
CA ASN A 68 -3.66 -10.37 -10.45
C ASN A 68 -3.20 -11.11 -11.70
#